data_AF-A0A554M3L5-F1
#
_entry.id   AF-A0A554M3L5-F1
#
_cell.length_a   1.000
_cell.length_b   1.000
_cell.length_c   1.000
_cell.angle_alpha   90.00
_cell.angle_beta   90.00
_cell.angle_gamma   90.00
#
_symmetry.space_group_name_H-M   'P 1'
#
loop_
_entity.id
_entity.type
_entity.pdbx_description
1 polymer ?
#
loop_
_entity_poly.entity_id
_entity_poly.type
_entity_poly.pdbx_seq_one_letter_code
_entity_poly.pdbx_strand_id
1 'polypeptide(L)'
;MILSVFYHKHKKGFVVTGLTLFTVIIAYVGSNIVFKAQAVDQGRSPIGYLDQGISNCTVIQGWACDKDQPDTPVGVHIYTDGPAGVGNLRILPDGLGDSTNLQREHGVGAACGQSMGTTDFPNWRYGQHGYKFTVPNSLKDGRTHAIYAYGINVGRWANNTHLTGSPFMLTCPGQTCGNGIREGTEQCDDGNTNQADYCSNCRNNNPPPPPIRYRCCLNRYPYTCTSTTQSSCPSGSTLSRW
;
A
#
# COMPACT_ATOMS: atom_id res chain seq x y z
N MET A 1 -5.49 37.60 28.83
CA MET A 1 -4.81 36.88 29.92
C MET A 1 -3.34 37.30 29.87
N ILE A 2 -2.96 38.32 30.67
CA ILE A 2 -1.58 38.81 30.72
C ILE A 2 -0.84 37.86 31.66
N LEU A 3 0.07 37.04 31.13
CA LEU A 3 0.90 36.18 31.96
C LEU A 3 2.06 37.02 32.50
N SER A 4 1.92 37.51 33.72
CA SER A 4 3.00 38.21 34.43
C SER A 4 4.09 37.22 34.81
N VAL A 5 5.27 37.33 34.20
CA VAL A 5 6.44 36.53 34.57
C VAL A 5 7.13 37.20 35.76
N PHE A 6 7.13 36.52 36.91
CA PHE A 6 7.92 36.94 38.08
C PHE A 6 9.36 36.45 37.92
N TYR A 7 10.34 37.33 38.09
CA TYR A 7 11.76 36.97 38.14
C TYR A 7 12.37 37.41 39.48
N HIS A 8 13.23 36.55 40.06
CA HIS A 8 14.05 36.85 41.24
C HIS A 8 15.53 36.85 40.87
N LYS A 9 16.21 37.99 41.10
CA LYS A 9 17.62 38.18 40.79
C LYS A 9 18.52 37.56 41.86
N HIS A 10 19.05 36.36 41.61
CA HIS A 10 20.14 35.80 42.42
C HIS A 10 21.51 35.99 41.78
N LYS A 11 22.52 36.28 42.62
CA LYS A 11 23.80 36.88 42.23
C LYS A 11 24.70 36.07 41.28
N LYS A 12 24.39 34.83 40.88
CA LYS A 12 25.23 34.04 39.94
C LYS A 12 24.47 33.04 39.04
N GLY A 13 23.23 33.30 38.68
CA GLY A 13 22.52 32.44 37.72
C GLY A 13 21.02 32.70 37.65
N PHE A 14 20.44 32.42 36.49
CA PHE A 14 19.02 32.54 36.19
C PHE A 14 18.40 31.14 36.24
N VAL A 15 17.42 30.90 37.10
CA VAL A 15 16.66 29.63 37.12
C VAL A 15 15.21 29.97 36.78
N VAL A 16 14.73 29.47 35.64
CA VAL A 16 13.32 29.49 35.28
C VAL A 16 12.71 28.19 35.77
N THR A 17 11.85 28.26 36.78
CA THR A 17 11.01 27.12 37.17
C THR A 17 9.62 27.32 36.63
N GLY A 18 9.14 26.36 35.84
CA GLY A 18 7.75 26.29 35.38
C GLY A 18 7.52 26.87 33.99
N LEU A 19 8.00 26.21 32.94
CA LEU A 19 7.26 25.97 31.69
C LEU A 19 8.06 24.98 30.83
N THR A 20 7.38 24.01 30.25
CA THR A 20 7.94 22.92 29.46
C THR A 20 8.65 23.40 28.19
N LEU A 21 9.85 22.85 27.96
CA LEU A 21 10.60 22.71 26.70
C LEU A 21 11.16 23.97 26.02
N PHE A 22 12.29 24.51 26.51
CA PHE A 22 13.34 25.10 25.66
C PHE A 22 14.72 24.97 26.34
N THR A 23 15.71 24.33 25.70
CA THR A 23 17.11 24.34 26.15
C THR A 23 17.78 25.64 25.66
N VAL A 24 18.34 26.42 26.59
CA VAL A 24 19.04 27.69 26.29
C VAL A 24 20.54 27.44 26.25
N ILE A 25 21.19 27.57 25.08
CA ILE A 25 22.66 27.60 24.97
C ILE A 25 23.12 29.06 25.06
N ILE A 26 23.96 29.38 26.05
CA ILE A 26 24.44 30.74 26.31
C ILE A 26 25.79 30.94 25.59
N ALA A 27 25.86 31.85 24.62
CA ALA A 27 27.11 32.43 24.14
C ALA A 27 27.15 33.90 24.57
N TYR A 28 28.11 34.27 25.42
CA TYR A 28 28.21 35.59 26.02
C TYR A 28 29.07 36.52 25.16
N VAL A 29 28.45 37.53 24.52
CA VAL A 29 29.16 38.69 23.97
C VAL A 29 28.26 39.94 24.03
N GLY A 30 28.70 40.96 24.78
CA GLY A 30 28.44 42.37 24.51
C GLY A 30 26.99 42.88 24.43
N SER A 31 26.54 43.48 25.53
CA SER A 31 25.67 44.66 25.63
C SER A 31 24.23 44.67 25.07
N ASN A 32 23.73 43.66 24.37
CA ASN A 32 22.27 43.49 24.18
C ASN A 32 21.93 42.01 24.00
N ILE A 33 21.17 41.42 24.94
CA ILE A 33 20.63 40.05 24.77
C ILE A 33 19.43 40.15 23.83
N VAL A 34 19.64 39.83 22.57
CA VAL A 34 18.55 39.61 21.63
C VAL A 34 18.04 38.18 21.84
N PHE A 35 16.93 38.02 22.56
CA PHE A 35 16.22 36.75 22.61
C PHE A 35 15.56 36.52 21.24
N LYS A 36 16.17 35.69 20.39
CA LYS A 36 15.44 35.09 19.28
C LYS A 36 14.71 33.86 19.80
N ALA A 37 13.47 34.05 20.25
CA ALA A 37 12.56 32.94 20.46
C ALA A 37 12.18 32.40 19.07
N GLN A 38 12.77 31.27 18.68
CA GLN A 38 12.29 30.51 17.54
C GLN A 38 11.25 29.53 18.09
N ALA A 39 10.00 29.65 17.64
CA ALA A 39 9.01 28.61 17.89
C ALA A 39 9.57 27.32 17.27
N VAL A 40 9.87 26.33 18.10
CA VAL A 40 10.06 24.96 17.62
C VAL A 40 8.66 24.47 17.32
N ASP A 41 8.28 24.44 16.05
CA ASP A 41 7.06 23.77 15.62
C ASP A 41 7.22 22.30 16.00
N GLN A 42 6.50 21.87 17.03
CA GLN A 42 6.43 20.46 17.39
C GLN A 42 5.59 19.85 16.26
N GLY A 43 6.25 19.17 15.32
CA GLY A 43 5.62 18.71 14.08
C GLY A 43 4.27 18.04 14.33
N ARG A 44 3.32 18.28 13.43
CA ARG A 44 1.95 17.76 13.54
C ARG A 44 1.93 16.35 12.98
N SER A 45 1.27 15.45 13.69
CA SER A 45 1.09 14.10 13.16
C SER A 45 0.15 14.13 11.95
N PRO A 46 0.33 13.22 10.97
CA PRO A 46 -0.55 13.13 9.82
C PRO A 46 -2.01 13.00 10.21
N ILE A 47 -2.90 13.41 9.31
CA ILE A 47 -4.33 13.14 9.39
C ILE A 47 -4.76 12.32 8.18
N GLY A 48 -5.89 11.64 8.28
CA GLY A 48 -6.41 10.87 7.15
C GLY A 48 -7.57 9.97 7.51
N TYR A 49 -8.07 9.29 6.49
CA TYR A 49 -9.22 8.41 6.56
C TYR A 49 -9.03 7.18 5.67
N LEU A 50 -9.36 6.01 6.21
CA LEU A 50 -9.53 4.76 5.46
C LEU A 50 -10.98 4.64 5.00
N ASP A 51 -11.19 4.69 3.69
CA ASP A 51 -12.53 4.62 3.11
C ASP A 51 -13.25 3.35 3.59
N GLN A 52 -14.54 3.50 3.92
CA GLN A 52 -15.40 2.40 4.36
C GLN A 52 -16.14 1.81 3.17
N GLY A 53 -16.69 0.60 3.35
CA GLY A 53 -17.54 -0.03 2.33
C GLY A 53 -16.79 -0.56 1.11
N ILE A 54 -15.49 -0.85 1.26
CA ILE A 54 -14.71 -1.56 0.25
C ILE A 54 -15.28 -3.00 0.13
N SER A 55 -16.11 -3.23 -0.89
CA SER A 55 -16.83 -4.49 -1.09
C SER A 55 -16.43 -5.28 -2.33
N ASN A 56 -15.75 -4.63 -3.29
CA ASN A 56 -15.35 -5.25 -4.56
C ASN A 56 -14.00 -5.99 -4.49
N CYS A 57 -13.36 -6.03 -3.32
CA CYS A 57 -12.10 -6.74 -3.09
C CYS A 57 -11.00 -6.43 -4.11
N THR A 58 -11.02 -5.22 -4.65
CA THR A 58 -10.06 -4.78 -5.66
C THR A 58 -9.05 -3.83 -5.04
N VAL A 59 -9.50 -2.84 -4.26
CA VAL A 59 -8.63 -1.78 -3.73
C VAL A 59 -8.92 -1.43 -2.28
N ILE A 60 -7.88 -1.18 -1.51
CA ILE A 60 -7.92 -0.50 -0.21
C ILE A 60 -7.49 0.94 -0.47
N GLN A 61 -8.33 1.91 -0.13
CA GLN A 61 -8.08 3.30 -0.48
C GLN A 61 -8.54 4.26 0.60
N GLY A 62 -8.14 5.51 0.46
CA GLY A 62 -8.47 6.59 1.39
C GLY A 62 -7.65 7.81 1.09
N TRP A 63 -7.38 8.61 2.12
CA TRP A 63 -6.48 9.74 2.03
C TRP A 63 -5.68 9.94 3.30
N ALA A 64 -4.48 10.48 3.16
CA ALA A 64 -3.67 10.91 4.28
C ALA A 64 -2.78 12.08 3.86
N CYS A 65 -2.50 12.98 4.79
CA CYS A 65 -1.61 14.11 4.58
C CYS A 65 -0.98 14.59 5.87
N ASP A 66 0.12 15.32 5.73
CA ASP A 66 0.82 15.97 6.81
C ASP A 66 0.69 17.48 6.63
N LYS A 67 0.15 18.16 7.65
CA LYS A 67 -0.09 19.61 7.61
C LYS A 67 1.21 20.42 7.66
N ASP A 68 2.31 19.81 8.05
CA ASP A 68 3.62 20.45 8.05
C ASP A 68 4.20 20.51 6.63
N GLN A 69 3.75 19.62 5.74
CA GLN A 69 4.14 19.56 4.33
C GLN A 69 2.90 19.34 3.44
N PRO A 70 1.99 20.34 3.37
CA PRO A 70 0.66 20.19 2.76
C PRO A 70 0.69 19.88 1.26
N ASP A 71 1.79 20.17 0.55
CA ASP A 71 1.94 19.86 -0.87
C ASP A 71 2.66 18.53 -1.13
N THR A 72 3.04 17.81 -0.06
CA THR A 72 3.79 16.55 -0.16
C THR A 72 2.90 15.37 0.20
N PRO A 73 2.77 14.38 -0.70
CA PRO A 73 2.08 13.13 -0.38
C PRO A 73 2.80 12.38 0.74
N VAL A 74 2.04 11.82 1.68
CA VAL A 74 2.60 11.03 2.78
C VAL A 74 2.57 9.54 2.44
N GLY A 75 3.50 8.78 3.02
CA GLY A 75 3.41 7.32 2.98
C GLY A 75 2.18 6.83 3.74
N VAL A 76 1.63 5.69 3.34
CA VAL A 76 0.60 4.98 4.10
C VAL A 76 1.01 3.52 4.23
N HIS A 77 0.94 2.99 5.45
CA HIS A 77 1.15 1.57 5.73
C HIS A 77 -0.17 0.92 6.08
N ILE A 78 -0.46 -0.21 5.46
CA ILE A 78 -1.60 -1.04 5.81
C ILE A 78 -1.10 -2.29 6.52
N TYR A 79 -1.74 -2.66 7.63
CA TYR A 79 -1.51 -3.92 8.36
C TYR A 79 -2.78 -4.74 8.39
N THR A 80 -2.67 -6.07 8.33
CA THR A 80 -3.83 -6.96 8.40
C THR A 80 -3.83 -7.79 9.68
N ASP A 81 -5.04 -8.00 10.23
CA ASP A 81 -5.34 -8.84 11.39
C ASP A 81 -4.59 -8.46 12.67
N GLY A 82 -4.12 -7.22 12.73
CA GLY A 82 -3.51 -6.61 13.90
C GLY A 82 -2.94 -5.23 13.60
N PRO A 83 -2.80 -4.37 14.63
CA PRO A 83 -2.15 -3.08 14.47
C PRO A 83 -0.65 -3.23 14.15
N ALA A 84 0.01 -2.11 13.86
CA ALA A 84 1.46 -2.08 13.64
C ALA A 84 2.22 -2.73 14.81
N GLY A 85 3.18 -3.61 14.50
CA GLY A 85 3.94 -4.38 15.50
C GLY A 85 3.30 -5.71 15.91
N VAL A 86 2.05 -5.98 15.52
CA VAL A 86 1.34 -7.25 15.78
C VAL A 86 0.84 -7.90 14.49
N GLY A 87 0.33 -7.10 13.53
CA GLY A 87 -0.28 -7.61 12.30
C GLY A 87 0.65 -8.40 11.39
N ASN A 88 0.05 -9.28 10.57
CA ASN A 88 0.76 -10.33 9.82
C ASN A 88 1.26 -9.90 8.44
N LEU A 89 0.57 -8.96 7.78
CA LEU A 89 0.91 -8.49 6.45
C LEU A 89 0.98 -6.97 6.43
N ARG A 90 2.14 -6.42 6.03
CA ARG A 90 2.31 -5.00 5.75
C ARG A 90 2.21 -4.76 4.25
N ILE A 91 1.13 -4.12 3.80
CA ILE A 91 0.98 -3.73 2.39
C ILE A 91 1.62 -2.35 2.22
N LEU A 92 2.48 -2.26 1.21
CA LEU A 92 3.22 -1.07 0.82
C LEU A 92 3.00 -0.82 -0.68
N PRO A 93 3.21 0.41 -1.17
CA PRO A 93 3.12 0.66 -2.60
C PRO A 93 4.22 -0.15 -3.29
N ASP A 94 3.83 -1.13 -4.09
CA ASP A 94 4.74 -2.07 -4.76
C ASP A 94 4.88 -1.80 -6.27
N GLY A 95 4.21 -0.75 -6.77
CA GLY A 95 4.22 -0.36 -8.18
C GLY A 95 3.17 -1.08 -9.03
N LEU A 96 2.30 -1.92 -8.46
CA LEU A 96 1.18 -2.59 -9.17
C LEU A 96 -0.05 -1.66 -9.39
N GLY A 97 0.19 -0.36 -9.58
CA GLY A 97 -0.86 0.67 -9.64
C GLY A 97 -1.20 1.29 -8.28
N ASP A 98 -0.47 0.90 -7.24
CA ASP A 98 -0.53 1.48 -5.92
C ASP A 98 0.08 2.88 -5.89
N SER A 99 -0.57 3.81 -5.21
CA SER A 99 -0.16 5.21 -5.16
C SER A 99 -0.57 5.83 -3.84
N THR A 100 0.21 6.78 -3.36
CA THR A 100 -0.14 7.66 -2.22
C THR A 100 -0.32 9.11 -2.65
N ASN A 101 -0.38 9.36 -3.96
CA ASN A 101 -0.45 10.67 -4.58
C ASN A 101 -1.62 10.75 -5.59
N LEU A 102 -2.79 10.25 -5.19
CA LEU A 102 -3.99 10.29 -6.01
C LEU A 102 -4.83 11.52 -5.68
N GLN A 103 -5.55 12.00 -6.70
CA GLN A 103 -6.52 13.07 -6.54
C GLN A 103 -7.71 12.60 -5.67
N ARG A 104 -8.10 13.44 -4.71
CA ARG A 104 -9.31 13.31 -3.89
C ARG A 104 -10.20 14.53 -4.05
N GLU A 105 -11.39 14.47 -3.43
CA GLU A 105 -12.32 15.57 -3.36
C GLU A 105 -11.66 16.82 -2.75
N HIS A 106 -12.09 18.01 -3.19
CA HIS A 106 -11.52 19.29 -2.75
C HIS A 106 -11.48 19.46 -1.21
N GLY A 107 -12.45 18.88 -0.50
CA GLY A 107 -12.49 18.93 0.97
C GLY A 107 -11.24 18.32 1.62
N VAL A 108 -10.60 17.35 0.97
CA VAL A 108 -9.35 16.75 1.45
C VAL A 108 -8.19 17.73 1.37
N GLY A 109 -8.01 18.41 0.23
CA GLY A 109 -6.97 19.44 0.10
C GLY A 109 -7.13 20.55 1.14
N ALA A 110 -8.37 20.99 1.39
CA ALA A 110 -8.68 21.96 2.43
C ALA A 110 -8.32 21.45 3.83
N ALA A 111 -8.69 20.21 4.16
CA ALA A 111 -8.39 19.59 5.44
C ALA A 111 -6.87 19.48 5.68
N CYS A 112 -6.10 19.28 4.62
CA CYS A 112 -4.64 19.19 4.64
C CYS A 112 -3.94 20.56 4.74
N GLY A 113 -4.69 21.66 4.63
CA GLY A 113 -4.12 23.01 4.66
C GLY A 113 -3.49 23.44 3.33
N GLN A 114 -3.79 22.75 2.23
CA GLN A 114 -3.43 23.23 0.90
C GLN A 114 -4.21 24.51 0.61
N SER A 115 -3.55 25.50 0.01
CA SER A 115 -4.22 26.68 -0.51
C SER A 115 -4.81 26.35 -1.88
N MET A 116 -6.08 26.68 -2.11
CA MET A 116 -6.58 26.72 -3.48
C MET A 116 -5.78 27.79 -4.24
N GLY A 117 -5.21 27.44 -5.39
CA GLY A 117 -4.52 28.41 -6.24
C GLY A 117 -5.49 29.53 -6.64
N THR A 118 -5.09 30.79 -6.51
CA THR A 118 -6.02 31.91 -6.70
C THR A 118 -6.32 32.25 -8.16
N THR A 119 -5.47 31.88 -9.12
CA THR A 119 -5.71 32.02 -10.56
C THR A 119 -4.66 31.18 -11.32
N ASP A 120 -4.99 30.72 -12.53
CA ASP A 120 -4.07 30.25 -13.59
C ASP A 120 -3.31 28.93 -13.46
N PHE A 121 -3.43 28.19 -12.35
CA PHE A 121 -3.02 26.77 -12.31
C PHE A 121 -4.26 25.87 -12.24
N PRO A 122 -4.39 24.84 -13.10
CA PRO A 122 -5.47 23.89 -12.93
C PRO A 122 -5.31 23.23 -11.56
N ASN A 123 -6.42 23.15 -10.84
CA ASN A 123 -6.68 22.54 -9.54
C ASN A 123 -6.17 21.08 -9.35
N TRP A 124 -5.32 20.58 -10.24
CA TRP A 124 -4.81 19.21 -10.29
C TRP A 124 -3.91 18.83 -9.11
N ARG A 125 -3.25 19.79 -8.45
CA ARG A 125 -2.42 19.52 -7.25
C ARG A 125 -3.22 19.56 -5.95
N TYR A 126 -4.39 20.18 -5.96
CA TYR A 126 -5.21 20.36 -4.78
C TYR A 126 -6.00 19.09 -4.50
N GLY A 127 -5.80 18.47 -3.34
CA GLY A 127 -6.39 17.17 -2.99
C GLY A 127 -5.56 15.97 -3.43
N GLN A 128 -4.28 16.15 -3.81
CA GLN A 128 -3.34 15.07 -4.10
C GLN A 128 -2.83 14.36 -2.84
N HIS A 129 -3.76 13.75 -2.10
CA HIS A 129 -3.51 13.06 -0.83
C HIS A 129 -4.20 11.70 -0.75
N GLY A 130 -4.79 11.26 -1.85
CA GLY A 130 -5.40 9.95 -1.96
C GLY A 130 -4.35 8.85 -2.00
N TYR A 131 -4.64 7.76 -1.30
CA TYR A 131 -3.90 6.52 -1.46
C TYR A 131 -4.80 5.41 -1.98
N LYS A 132 -4.19 4.46 -2.68
CA LYS A 132 -4.82 3.26 -3.19
C LYS A 132 -3.80 2.12 -3.18
N PHE A 133 -4.22 0.98 -2.65
CA PHE A 133 -3.49 -0.27 -2.63
C PHE A 133 -4.35 -1.37 -3.22
N THR A 134 -3.78 -2.24 -4.04
CA THR A 134 -4.47 -3.42 -4.54
C THR A 134 -4.68 -4.40 -3.39
N VAL A 135 -5.90 -4.97 -3.27
CA VAL A 135 -6.19 -6.00 -2.25
C VAL A 135 -5.38 -7.26 -2.60
N PRO A 136 -4.46 -7.70 -1.72
CA PRO A 136 -3.67 -8.89 -1.96
C PRO A 136 -4.55 -10.13 -2.08
N ASN A 137 -4.16 -11.04 -2.97
CA ASN A 137 -4.83 -12.31 -3.17
C ASN A 137 -4.94 -13.17 -1.90
N SER A 138 -4.02 -13.00 -0.94
CA SER A 138 -4.05 -13.67 0.35
C SER A 138 -5.23 -13.26 1.25
N LEU A 139 -5.89 -12.12 0.96
CA LEU A 139 -7.08 -11.67 1.69
C LEU A 139 -8.39 -12.09 1.01
N LYS A 140 -8.32 -12.78 -0.13
CA LYS A 140 -9.46 -13.28 -0.90
C LYS A 140 -9.69 -14.76 -0.59
N ASP A 141 -9.88 -15.06 0.69
CA ASP A 141 -9.93 -16.42 1.23
C ASP A 141 -11.30 -16.80 1.83
N GLY A 142 -12.30 -15.93 1.70
CA GLY A 142 -13.62 -16.12 2.29
C GLY A 142 -13.75 -15.70 3.75
N ARG A 143 -12.67 -15.23 4.40
CA ARG A 143 -12.67 -14.78 5.79
C ARG A 143 -12.79 -13.26 5.90
N THR A 144 -13.20 -12.81 7.07
CA THR A 144 -13.17 -11.39 7.44
C THR A 144 -11.79 -11.04 8.01
N HIS A 145 -11.13 -10.06 7.39
CA HIS A 145 -9.85 -9.52 7.81
C HIS A 145 -9.99 -8.11 8.38
N ALA A 146 -9.26 -7.81 9.44
CA ALA A 146 -9.21 -6.46 10.01
C ALA A 146 -8.08 -5.65 9.37
N ILE A 147 -8.41 -4.54 8.71
CA ILE A 147 -7.48 -3.71 7.94
C ILE A 147 -7.12 -2.44 8.73
N TYR A 148 -5.86 -2.35 9.13
CA TYR A 148 -5.30 -1.23 9.90
C TYR A 148 -4.53 -0.28 8.99
N ALA A 149 -4.81 1.02 9.00
CA ALA A 149 -4.15 1.99 8.14
C ALA A 149 -3.43 3.06 8.96
N TYR A 150 -2.19 3.38 8.58
CA TYR A 150 -1.37 4.39 9.26
C TYR A 150 -0.78 5.39 8.27
N GLY A 151 -1.01 6.68 8.51
CA GLY A 151 -0.35 7.77 7.81
C GLY A 151 1.06 7.97 8.36
N ILE A 152 2.05 8.04 7.47
CA ILE A 152 3.47 8.11 7.84
C ILE A 152 3.91 9.57 7.87
N ASN A 153 4.40 9.97 9.03
CA ASN A 153 4.86 11.33 9.27
C ASN A 153 6.10 11.66 8.43
N VAL A 154 6.11 12.84 7.82
CA VAL A 154 7.26 13.36 7.04
C VAL A 154 8.03 14.46 7.79
N GLY A 155 7.48 15.00 8.89
CA GLY A 155 8.12 15.97 9.76
C GLY A 155 9.10 15.37 10.76
N ARG A 156 10.04 16.18 11.28
CA ARG A 156 10.80 15.81 12.49
C ARG A 156 9.87 16.08 13.68
N TRP A 157 9.81 15.18 14.67
CA TRP A 157 9.09 15.35 15.95
C TRP A 157 7.61 14.97 16.03
N ALA A 158 7.02 14.40 14.97
CA ALA A 158 5.67 13.82 15.03
C ALA A 158 5.68 12.28 14.90
N ASN A 159 4.57 11.65 15.32
CA ASN A 159 4.39 10.21 15.20
C ASN A 159 3.56 9.88 13.96
N ASN A 160 3.66 8.63 13.50
CA ASN A 160 2.72 8.09 12.53
C ASN A 160 1.32 8.03 13.16
N THR A 161 0.29 8.28 12.36
CA THR A 161 -1.10 8.36 12.85
C THR A 161 -1.88 7.13 12.44
N HIS A 162 -2.57 6.49 13.39
CA HIS A 162 -3.61 5.52 13.09
C HIS A 162 -4.79 6.26 12.45
N LEU A 163 -5.10 5.96 11.19
CA LEU A 163 -6.06 6.73 10.40
C LEU A 163 -7.50 6.49 10.86
N THR A 164 -8.33 7.52 10.72
CA THR A 164 -9.78 7.40 11.01
C THR A 164 -10.41 6.37 10.07
N GLY A 165 -11.43 5.65 10.53
CA GLY A 165 -12.04 4.54 9.77
C GLY A 165 -11.26 3.22 9.88
N SER A 166 -10.15 3.21 10.61
CA SER A 166 -9.38 2.00 10.88
C SER A 166 -9.64 1.47 12.31
N PRO A 167 -9.81 0.14 12.50
CA PRO A 167 -9.79 -0.88 11.48
C PRO A 167 -11.07 -0.91 10.62
N PHE A 168 -10.91 -1.26 9.35
CA PHE A 168 -12.02 -1.63 8.46
C PHE A 168 -12.10 -3.16 8.37
N MET A 169 -13.30 -3.73 8.44
CA MET A 169 -13.51 -5.18 8.31
C MET A 169 -13.77 -5.52 6.84
N LEU A 170 -12.77 -6.11 6.18
CA LEU A 170 -12.83 -6.54 4.79
C LEU A 170 -13.19 -8.03 4.72
N THR A 171 -14.29 -8.36 4.04
CA THR A 171 -14.62 -9.75 3.73
C THR A 171 -14.61 -9.92 2.22
N CYS A 172 -13.75 -10.79 1.73
CA CYS A 172 -13.65 -11.08 0.30
C CYS A 172 -14.10 -12.49 -0.01
N PRO A 173 -14.83 -12.70 -1.12
CA PRO A 173 -15.14 -14.05 -1.58
C PRO A 173 -13.85 -14.87 -1.68
N GLY A 174 -13.93 -16.11 -1.22
CA GLY A 174 -12.88 -17.09 -1.48
C GLY A 174 -12.82 -17.43 -2.96
N GLN A 175 -11.74 -18.08 -3.34
CA GLN A 175 -11.56 -18.61 -4.68
C GLN A 175 -12.61 -19.68 -5.03
N THR A 176 -13.09 -19.72 -6.27
CA THR A 176 -14.07 -20.71 -6.75
C THR A 176 -13.41 -21.64 -7.77
N CYS A 177 -13.13 -22.86 -7.34
CA CYS A 177 -12.35 -23.76 -8.16
C CYS A 177 -13.10 -24.28 -9.40
N GLY A 178 -12.45 -24.19 -10.56
CA GLY A 178 -12.93 -24.77 -11.82
C GLY A 178 -13.86 -23.85 -12.61
N ASN A 179 -13.80 -22.54 -12.40
CA ASN A 179 -14.62 -21.55 -13.10
C ASN A 179 -13.90 -20.94 -14.34
N GLY A 180 -12.66 -21.34 -14.59
CA GLY A 180 -11.81 -20.87 -15.67
C GLY A 180 -11.07 -19.56 -15.38
N ILE A 181 -11.17 -19.03 -14.16
CA ILE A 181 -10.60 -17.74 -13.75
C ILE A 181 -9.70 -17.98 -12.54
N ARG A 182 -8.42 -17.63 -12.64
CA ARG A 182 -7.52 -17.70 -11.49
C ARG A 182 -7.77 -16.53 -10.53
N GLU A 183 -8.33 -16.83 -9.36
CA GLU A 183 -8.72 -15.86 -8.33
C GLU A 183 -8.06 -16.16 -6.98
N GLY A 184 -7.95 -15.14 -6.12
CA GLY A 184 -7.40 -15.31 -4.77
C GLY A 184 -6.08 -16.10 -4.74
N THR A 185 -6.02 -17.16 -3.94
CA THR A 185 -4.80 -17.96 -3.75
C THR A 185 -4.59 -19.11 -4.75
N GLU A 186 -5.39 -19.18 -5.81
CA GLU A 186 -5.32 -20.25 -6.81
C GLU A 186 -3.97 -20.28 -7.53
N GLN A 187 -3.40 -21.48 -7.64
CA GLN A 187 -2.19 -21.71 -8.45
C GLN A 187 -2.54 -22.14 -9.87
N CYS A 188 -3.80 -22.53 -10.09
CA CYS A 188 -4.39 -22.92 -11.35
C CYS A 188 -5.91 -22.89 -11.28
N ASP A 189 -6.53 -22.73 -12.44
CA ASP A 189 -7.93 -23.01 -12.72
C ASP A 189 -7.99 -23.42 -14.20
N ASP A 190 -8.48 -24.62 -14.49
CA ASP A 190 -8.59 -25.17 -15.84
C ASP A 190 -10.05 -25.36 -16.30
N GLY A 191 -10.99 -24.67 -15.64
CA GLY A 191 -12.41 -24.65 -16.00
C GLY A 191 -13.18 -25.90 -15.59
N ASN A 192 -12.63 -26.74 -14.71
CA ASN A 192 -13.33 -27.89 -14.17
C ASN A 192 -12.89 -28.23 -12.73
N THR A 193 -13.61 -29.15 -12.06
CA THR A 193 -13.35 -29.55 -10.65
C THR A 193 -12.76 -30.95 -10.52
N ASN A 194 -12.20 -31.50 -11.60
CA ASN A 194 -11.63 -32.84 -11.62
C ASN A 194 -10.35 -32.89 -10.78
N GLN A 195 -10.36 -33.70 -9.73
CA GLN A 195 -9.19 -33.81 -8.85
C GLN A 195 -8.08 -34.70 -9.42
N ALA A 196 -8.30 -35.35 -10.58
CA ALA A 196 -7.34 -36.28 -11.18
C ALA A 196 -6.47 -35.65 -12.29
N ASP A 197 -6.60 -34.35 -12.54
CA ASP A 197 -5.82 -33.66 -13.56
C ASP A 197 -4.60 -32.92 -12.97
N TYR A 198 -4.05 -32.01 -13.76
CA TYR A 198 -2.91 -31.20 -13.36
C TYR A 198 -3.28 -30.10 -12.35
N CYS A 199 -4.56 -29.75 -12.23
CA CYS A 199 -5.11 -28.64 -11.45
C CYS A 199 -6.13 -29.08 -10.37
N SER A 200 -5.79 -30.09 -9.57
CA SER A 200 -6.69 -30.54 -8.51
C SER A 200 -6.75 -29.58 -7.31
N ASN A 201 -7.95 -29.32 -6.78
CA ASN A 201 -8.17 -28.40 -5.65
C ASN A 201 -7.55 -27.01 -5.86
N CYS A 202 -7.50 -26.56 -7.13
CA CYS A 202 -6.92 -25.28 -7.54
C CYS A 202 -5.45 -25.10 -7.14
N ARG A 203 -4.77 -26.24 -7.04
CA ARG A 203 -3.33 -26.34 -6.88
C ARG A 203 -2.78 -27.27 -7.95
N ASN A 204 -1.58 -26.97 -8.43
CA ASN A 204 -0.87 -27.87 -9.32
C ASN A 204 -0.32 -29.02 -8.49
N ASN A 205 -1.03 -30.15 -8.44
CA ASN A 205 -0.63 -31.30 -7.61
C ASN A 205 0.05 -32.41 -8.42
N ASN A 206 0.01 -32.34 -9.75
CA ASN A 206 0.77 -33.24 -10.61
C ASN A 206 1.99 -32.50 -11.20
N PRO A 207 3.09 -33.20 -11.52
CA PRO A 207 4.14 -32.65 -12.37
C PRO A 207 3.60 -32.38 -13.78
N PRO A 208 4.16 -31.41 -14.54
CA PRO A 208 3.66 -31.06 -15.87
C PRO A 208 3.50 -32.34 -16.69
N PRO A 209 2.39 -32.52 -17.43
CA PRO A 209 2.28 -33.66 -18.34
C PRO A 209 3.56 -33.72 -19.19
N PRO A 210 4.16 -34.90 -19.41
CA PRO A 210 5.26 -35.01 -20.33
C PRO A 210 4.86 -34.34 -21.65
N PRO A 211 5.74 -33.57 -22.31
CA PRO A 211 5.40 -32.98 -23.60
C PRO A 211 4.90 -34.09 -24.50
N ILE A 212 3.68 -33.93 -25.01
CA ILE A 212 3.09 -34.86 -25.97
C ILE A 212 4.04 -34.98 -27.16
N ARG A 213 4.70 -36.14 -27.27
CA ARG A 213 5.60 -36.44 -28.38
C ARG A 213 4.78 -37.06 -29.49
N TYR A 214 4.65 -36.32 -30.57
CA TYR A 214 4.06 -36.85 -31.79
C TYR A 214 5.14 -37.59 -32.58
N ARG A 215 4.76 -38.62 -33.31
CA ARG A 215 5.62 -39.19 -34.36
C ARG A 215 5.01 -38.90 -35.71
N CYS A 216 5.84 -38.37 -36.61
CA CYS A 216 5.52 -38.26 -38.02
C CYS A 216 6.19 -39.41 -38.76
N CYS A 217 5.40 -40.28 -39.39
CA CYS A 217 5.91 -41.38 -40.19
C CYS A 217 5.65 -41.10 -41.68
N LEU A 218 6.68 -41.22 -42.52
CA LEU A 218 6.54 -41.06 -43.97
C LEU A 218 5.70 -42.20 -44.54
N ASN A 219 4.71 -41.89 -45.39
CA ASN A 219 3.94 -42.87 -46.14
C ASN A 219 4.69 -43.35 -47.39
N ARG A 220 6.00 -43.62 -47.28
CA ARG A 220 6.81 -44.16 -48.38
C ARG A 220 7.73 -45.24 -47.85
N TYR A 221 7.93 -46.29 -48.64
CA TYR A 221 8.82 -47.39 -48.29
C TYR A 221 10.28 -47.00 -48.62
N PRO A 222 11.25 -47.24 -47.71
CA PRO A 222 11.08 -47.76 -46.35
C PRO A 222 10.49 -46.69 -45.41
N TYR A 223 9.59 -47.11 -44.50
CA TYR A 223 8.95 -46.21 -43.54
C TYR A 223 10.00 -45.63 -42.58
N THR A 224 10.18 -44.30 -42.60
CA THR A 224 10.98 -43.58 -41.60
C THR A 224 10.07 -42.73 -40.72
N CYS A 225 10.32 -42.75 -39.41
CA CYS A 225 9.57 -41.96 -38.45
C CYS A 225 10.51 -41.01 -37.70
N THR A 226 10.09 -39.76 -37.52
CA THR A 226 10.79 -38.77 -36.69
C THR A 226 9.91 -38.37 -35.50
N SER A 227 10.52 -38.21 -34.32
CA SER A 227 9.83 -37.66 -33.16
C SER A 227 9.76 -36.14 -33.27
N THR A 228 8.57 -35.57 -33.08
CA THR A 228 8.35 -34.11 -33.07
C THR A 228 7.49 -33.71 -31.87
N THR A 229 7.66 -32.48 -31.40
CA THR A 229 6.77 -31.85 -30.40
C THR A 229 5.62 -31.07 -31.06
N GLN A 230 5.57 -31.05 -32.39
CA GLN A 230 4.53 -30.35 -33.16
C GLN A 230 3.31 -31.26 -33.35
N SER A 231 2.11 -30.69 -33.21
CA SER A 231 0.82 -31.36 -33.41
C SER A 231 0.43 -31.57 -34.87
N SER A 232 1.35 -31.26 -35.80
CA SER A 232 1.16 -31.42 -37.24
C SER A 232 2.40 -32.03 -37.89
N CYS A 233 2.17 -32.79 -38.96
CA CYS A 233 3.22 -33.46 -39.72
C CYS A 233 3.37 -32.84 -41.11
N PRO A 234 4.58 -32.83 -41.70
CA PRO A 234 4.81 -32.40 -43.07
C PRO A 234 3.95 -33.18 -44.08
N SER A 235 3.58 -32.53 -45.18
CA SER A 235 2.82 -33.16 -46.28
C SER A 235 3.46 -34.46 -46.73
N GLY A 236 2.69 -35.56 -46.70
CA GLY A 236 3.16 -36.91 -47.04
C GLY A 236 3.55 -37.79 -45.83
N SER A 237 3.32 -37.32 -44.60
CA SER A 237 3.46 -38.12 -43.38
C SER A 237 2.16 -38.19 -42.58
N THR A 238 2.02 -39.27 -41.80
CA THR A 238 0.88 -39.49 -40.89
C THR A 238 1.30 -39.21 -39.45
N LEU A 239 0.40 -38.55 -38.72
CA LEU A 239 0.54 -38.26 -37.29
C LEU A 239 0.11 -39.49 -36.49
N SER A 240 1.00 -40.05 -35.67
CA SER A 240 0.68 -41.11 -34.73
C SER A 240 0.98 -40.64 -33.30
N ARG A 241 0.01 -40.82 -32.40
CA ARG A 241 0.13 -40.48 -30.98
C ARG A 241 0.86 -41.62 -30.25
N TRP A 242 1.88 -41.26 -29.47
CA TRP A 242 2.62 -42.15 -28.57
C TRP A 242 2.29 -41.85 -27.13
#